data_AF-A0A956G1U5-F1
#
_entry.id   AF-A0A956G1U5-F1
#
_cell.length_a   1.000
_cell.length_b   1.000
_cell.length_c   1.000
_cell.angle_alpha   90.00
_cell.angle_beta   90.00
_cell.angle_gamma   90.00
#
_symmetry.space_group_name_H-M   'P 1'
#
loop_
_entity.id
_entity.type
_entity.pdbx_description
1 polymer ?
#
loop_
_entity_poly.entity_id
_entity_poly.type
_entity_poly.pdbx_seq_one_letter_code
_entity_poly.pdbx_strand_id
1 'polypeptide(L)'
;MEAWTMGWSKGHWRKTRGGGMTFVRGHYRASSAESELLASAVGALIVLALKGALVFGAIAVVVWFVQTTVAFVRANATEIGIFLATSGALLTAVAVALIRKRVAMWRLARAAITACVTESTNAEQLSQLAKARRSAGKLTQSVQATIEAAHRVLVSSIVDDGVVEDAELERLQQTEDALQLSATAKNHGRLHGFSDVYHAAIEDGELTEREDEALQHISKRLGISKQSIRAELAFIEQLRRARDVREGDLVACEVDAKLQRGEQAYRVVAASEEQRGGGRREGRLMVTNRRMLFLSDGLTTVPYAKILDISVLPAEGELIVIVDGRKTPRRYWVDEPFVLMALVQRAASMGVRREGELGAPKSSPASGSAGGEQLAGASLHSMNSVVLMAGGGGALLALGIYMLAHTGLAPSSPAKPAASALGDVMNLLRRTRAAVWVSSKVGERAYGVGKLVDGKLSTAWNAKRGELTAGWIAFDVPTKARITSIRMTAGFTAVTKQHGDLFTKNYRVTKVSLWKNAKRLRSYSLDPNNRRLQALDLGASLAGGTYRISVDRVLAGSKRKWREVCVSELEVLGRVPRELMLAADTPPALGVGRRPARPK
;
A
#
# COMPACT_ATOMS: atom_id res chain seq x y z
N MET A 1 -32.43 -35.07 -79.65
CA MET A 1 -32.40 -33.73 -80.27
C MET A 1 -32.79 -32.73 -79.20
N GLU A 2 -31.85 -31.94 -78.70
CA GLU A 2 -32.06 -30.55 -78.28
C GLU A 2 -30.69 -29.95 -77.94
N ALA A 3 -30.39 -28.82 -78.60
CA ALA A 3 -29.07 -28.22 -78.68
C ALA A 3 -28.76 -27.36 -77.45
N TRP A 4 -27.58 -27.55 -76.85
CA TRP A 4 -27.02 -26.64 -75.86
C TRP A 4 -26.22 -25.53 -76.54
N THR A 5 -26.73 -24.31 -76.46
CA THR A 5 -26.00 -23.09 -76.82
C THR A 5 -25.19 -22.62 -75.60
N MET A 6 -23.85 -22.70 -75.69
CA MET A 6 -22.94 -22.14 -74.69
C MET A 6 -22.86 -20.61 -74.84
N GLY A 7 -23.53 -19.88 -73.95
CA GLY A 7 -23.28 -18.45 -73.75
C GLY A 7 -21.98 -18.21 -72.99
N TRP A 8 -21.00 -17.55 -73.62
CA TRP A 8 -19.76 -17.12 -72.97
C TRP A 8 -19.99 -15.86 -72.13
N SER A 9 -19.79 -15.91 -70.81
CA SER A 9 -19.82 -14.72 -69.95
C SER A 9 -18.45 -14.06 -69.86
N LYS A 10 -18.41 -12.75 -70.12
CA LYS A 10 -17.25 -11.85 -69.97
C LYS A 10 -16.75 -11.85 -68.51
N GLY A 11 -15.47 -12.14 -68.31
CA GLY A 11 -14.78 -11.92 -67.02
C GLY A 11 -14.20 -10.50 -66.94
N HIS A 12 -14.21 -9.91 -65.76
CA HIS A 12 -13.60 -8.60 -65.49
C HIS A 12 -12.37 -8.73 -64.61
N TRP A 13 -11.33 -7.97 -64.97
CA TRP A 13 -10.08 -7.89 -64.25
C TRP A 13 -10.18 -6.88 -63.11
N ARG A 14 -9.67 -7.24 -61.93
CA ARG A 14 -9.59 -6.33 -60.78
C ARG A 14 -8.13 -6.11 -60.39
N LYS A 15 -7.71 -4.85 -60.34
CA LYS A 15 -6.35 -4.44 -59.98
C LYS A 15 -6.21 -4.41 -58.46
N THR A 16 -5.24 -5.12 -57.91
CA THR A 16 -4.99 -5.14 -56.46
C THR A 16 -4.00 -4.06 -56.07
N ARG A 17 -4.00 -3.64 -54.79
CA ARG A 17 -3.23 -2.50 -54.25
C ARG A 17 -1.69 -2.63 -54.36
N GLY A 18 -1.17 -3.78 -54.79
CA GLY A 18 0.26 -3.99 -55.10
C GLY A 18 0.61 -3.96 -56.59
N GLY A 19 -0.31 -3.57 -57.48
CA GLY A 19 -0.05 -3.43 -58.92
C GLY A 19 -0.33 -4.67 -59.78
N GLY A 20 -0.56 -5.84 -59.18
CA GLY A 20 -0.94 -7.07 -59.89
C GLY A 20 -2.44 -7.17 -60.21
N MET A 21 -2.78 -7.59 -61.43
CA MET A 21 -4.15 -7.95 -61.84
C MET A 21 -4.40 -9.45 -61.61
N THR A 22 -5.52 -9.81 -60.99
CA THR A 22 -5.97 -11.21 -60.84
C THR A 22 -7.38 -11.37 -61.39
N PHE A 23 -7.61 -12.49 -62.08
CA PHE A 23 -8.87 -12.86 -62.72
C PHE A 23 -9.67 -13.77 -61.78
N VAL A 24 -10.90 -13.40 -61.44
CA VAL A 24 -11.77 -14.19 -60.55
C VAL A 24 -12.94 -14.74 -61.36
N ARG A 25 -13.06 -16.07 -61.40
CA ARG A 25 -14.13 -16.79 -62.10
C ARG A 25 -15.23 -17.16 -61.10
N GLY A 26 -16.44 -16.64 -61.30
CA GLY A 26 -17.60 -16.96 -60.47
C GLY A 26 -18.23 -18.29 -60.92
N HIS A 27 -18.38 -19.24 -59.99
CA HIS A 27 -19.19 -20.44 -60.21
C HIS A 27 -20.57 -20.23 -59.58
N TYR A 28 -21.62 -20.33 -60.40
CA TYR A 28 -23.02 -20.43 -59.96
C TYR A 28 -23.35 -21.91 -59.67
N ARG A 29 -23.81 -22.23 -58.45
CA ARG A 29 -24.42 -23.52 -58.09
C ARG A 29 -25.94 -23.35 -58.15
N ALA A 30 -26.61 -24.17 -58.96
CA ALA A 30 -28.05 -24.30 -58.98
C ALA A 30 -28.48 -25.62 -58.31
N SER A 31 -29.46 -25.49 -57.40
CA SER A 31 -30.42 -26.46 -56.86
C SER A 31 -29.99 -27.92 -56.58
N SER A 32 -29.64 -28.21 -55.32
CA SER A 32 -29.62 -29.56 -54.71
C SER A 32 -30.29 -29.58 -53.32
N ALA A 33 -31.23 -28.66 -53.06
CA ALA A 33 -31.76 -28.43 -51.71
C ALA A 33 -32.70 -29.54 -51.20
N GLU A 34 -33.32 -30.34 -52.09
CA GLU A 34 -34.30 -31.35 -51.67
C GLU A 34 -33.68 -32.72 -51.36
N SER A 35 -32.55 -33.09 -51.98
CA SER A 35 -31.86 -34.35 -51.69
C SER A 35 -31.00 -34.28 -50.42
N GLU A 36 -30.50 -33.11 -50.03
CA GLU A 36 -29.76 -32.94 -48.78
C GLU A 36 -30.67 -32.98 -47.53
N LEU A 37 -31.93 -32.53 -47.65
CA LEU A 37 -32.88 -32.50 -46.54
C LEU A 37 -33.39 -33.90 -46.16
N LEU A 38 -33.62 -34.77 -47.17
CA LEU A 38 -33.96 -36.18 -46.96
C LEU A 38 -32.79 -36.99 -46.41
N ALA A 39 -31.57 -36.76 -46.90
CA ALA A 39 -30.37 -37.41 -46.39
C ALA A 39 -30.05 -37.00 -44.94
N SER A 40 -30.25 -35.73 -44.57
CA SER A 40 -30.02 -35.28 -43.20
C SER A 40 -31.09 -35.79 -42.23
N ALA A 41 -32.35 -35.91 -42.66
CA ALA A 41 -33.43 -36.44 -41.83
C ALA A 41 -33.26 -37.93 -41.52
N VAL A 42 -32.87 -38.74 -42.52
CA VAL A 42 -32.58 -40.17 -42.31
C VAL A 42 -31.34 -40.37 -41.44
N GLY A 43 -30.28 -39.57 -41.65
CA GLY A 43 -29.10 -39.59 -40.80
C GLY A 43 -29.41 -39.22 -39.33
N ALA A 44 -30.28 -38.23 -39.10
CA ALA A 44 -30.70 -37.85 -37.76
C ALA A 44 -31.50 -38.95 -37.05
N LEU A 45 -32.38 -39.64 -37.77
CA LEU A 45 -33.17 -40.77 -37.25
C LEU A 45 -32.31 -41.98 -36.87
N ILE A 46 -31.32 -42.32 -37.70
CA ILE A 46 -30.38 -43.42 -37.39
C ILE A 46 -29.52 -43.08 -36.16
N VAL A 47 -29.06 -41.83 -36.04
CA VAL A 47 -28.30 -41.37 -34.87
C VAL A 47 -29.16 -41.36 -33.60
N LEU A 48 -30.44 -40.98 -33.70
CA LEU A 48 -31.40 -41.06 -32.59
C LEU A 48 -31.66 -42.50 -32.15
N ALA A 49 -31.83 -43.43 -33.09
CA ALA A 49 -32.00 -44.85 -32.79
C ALA A 49 -30.76 -45.47 -32.13
N LEU A 50 -29.56 -45.15 -32.62
CA LEU A 50 -28.29 -45.60 -32.02
C LEU A 50 -28.08 -45.02 -30.61
N LYS A 51 -28.42 -43.74 -30.41
CA LYS A 51 -28.39 -43.13 -29.07
C LYS A 51 -29.41 -43.77 -28.13
N GLY A 52 -30.61 -44.07 -28.63
CA GLY A 52 -31.63 -44.82 -27.90
C GLY A 52 -31.11 -46.19 -27.46
N ALA A 53 -30.55 -46.97 -28.38
CA ALA A 53 -29.99 -48.29 -28.08
C ALA A 53 -28.84 -48.24 -27.06
N LEU A 54 -27.96 -47.23 -27.13
CA LEU A 54 -26.91 -47.01 -26.14
C LEU A 54 -27.46 -46.66 -24.75
N VAL A 55 -28.48 -45.81 -24.69
CA VAL A 55 -29.15 -45.45 -23.43
C VAL A 55 -29.86 -46.67 -22.83
N PHE A 56 -30.60 -47.44 -23.64
CA PHE A 56 -31.26 -48.66 -23.18
C PHE A 56 -30.26 -49.74 -22.75
N GLY A 57 -29.14 -49.89 -23.47
CA GLY A 57 -28.05 -50.78 -23.07
C GLY A 57 -27.41 -50.37 -21.74
N ALA A 58 -27.15 -49.07 -21.55
CA ALA A 58 -26.63 -48.55 -20.29
C ALA A 58 -27.62 -48.77 -19.12
N ILE A 59 -28.91 -48.54 -19.36
CA ILE A 59 -29.96 -48.81 -18.36
C ILE A 59 -30.01 -50.31 -18.04
N ALA A 60 -29.95 -51.18 -19.03
CA ALA A 60 -29.96 -52.64 -18.82
C ALA A 60 -28.74 -53.10 -17.99
N VAL A 61 -27.55 -52.53 -18.24
CA VAL A 61 -26.35 -52.81 -17.45
C VAL A 61 -26.50 -52.32 -16.00
N VAL A 62 -27.08 -51.14 -15.79
CA VAL A 62 -27.34 -50.61 -14.44
C VAL A 62 -28.37 -51.47 -13.72
N VAL A 63 -29.47 -51.86 -14.38
CA VAL A 63 -30.50 -52.74 -13.80
C VAL A 63 -29.92 -54.10 -13.46
N TRP A 64 -29.14 -54.71 -14.36
CA TRP A 64 -28.44 -55.97 -14.11
C TRP A 64 -27.46 -55.84 -12.94
N PHE A 65 -26.67 -54.76 -12.88
CA PHE A 65 -25.72 -54.52 -11.80
C PHE A 65 -26.43 -54.35 -10.46
N VAL A 66 -27.53 -53.60 -10.41
CA VAL A 66 -28.36 -53.43 -9.20
C VAL A 66 -28.98 -54.75 -8.78
N GLN A 67 -29.57 -55.52 -9.70
CA GLN A 67 -30.16 -56.82 -9.38
C GLN A 67 -29.12 -57.82 -8.88
N THR A 68 -27.95 -57.86 -9.51
CA THR A 68 -26.82 -58.71 -9.09
C THR A 68 -26.28 -58.27 -7.73
N THR A 69 -26.17 -56.96 -7.49
CA THR A 69 -25.77 -56.41 -6.18
C THR A 69 -26.80 -56.73 -5.11
N VAL A 70 -28.10 -56.63 -5.39
CA VAL A 70 -29.18 -56.97 -4.44
C VAL A 70 -29.21 -58.46 -4.15
N ALA A 71 -29.03 -59.32 -5.15
CA ALA A 71 -28.95 -60.77 -4.97
C ALA A 71 -27.71 -61.17 -4.15
N PHE A 72 -26.55 -60.55 -4.45
CA PHE A 72 -25.32 -60.72 -3.67
C PHE A 72 -25.46 -60.23 -2.23
N VAL A 73 -26.14 -59.09 -2.03
CA VAL A 73 -26.41 -58.53 -0.70
C VAL A 73 -27.38 -59.38 0.09
N ARG A 74 -28.39 -60.00 -0.55
CA ARG A 74 -29.28 -60.96 0.11
C ARG A 74 -28.58 -62.26 0.47
N ALA A 75 -27.73 -62.78 -0.40
CA ALA A 75 -26.98 -64.01 -0.17
C ALA A 75 -25.92 -63.86 0.95
N ASN A 76 -25.38 -62.66 1.13
CA ASN A 76 -24.30 -62.37 2.08
C ASN A 76 -24.69 -61.30 3.12
N ALA A 77 -25.99 -61.17 3.46
CA ALA A 77 -26.50 -60.06 4.26
C ALA A 77 -25.81 -59.90 5.62
N THR A 78 -25.46 -61.02 6.26
CA THR A 78 -24.70 -61.08 7.51
C THR A 78 -23.24 -60.65 7.32
N GLU A 79 -22.56 -61.11 6.26
CA GLU A 79 -21.16 -60.74 5.98
C GLU A 79 -21.03 -59.27 5.55
N ILE A 80 -21.97 -58.74 4.76
CA ILE A 80 -22.01 -57.33 4.36
C ILE A 80 -22.35 -56.43 5.54
N GLY A 81 -23.23 -56.87 6.46
CA GLY A 81 -23.49 -56.16 7.71
C GLY A 81 -22.23 -56.01 8.56
N ILE A 82 -21.45 -57.09 8.72
CA ILE A 82 -20.17 -57.06 9.44
C ILE A 82 -19.15 -56.18 8.71
N PHE A 83 -19.05 -56.27 7.38
CA PHE A 83 -18.16 -55.43 6.58
C PHE A 83 -18.50 -53.93 6.67
N LEU A 84 -19.78 -53.55 6.63
CA LEU A 84 -20.22 -52.16 6.76
C LEU A 84 -20.02 -51.63 8.18
N ALA A 85 -20.27 -52.45 9.20
CA ALA A 85 -20.02 -52.07 10.60
C ALA A 85 -18.52 -51.85 10.86
N THR A 86 -17.66 -52.77 10.41
CA THR A 86 -16.20 -52.67 10.54
C THR A 86 -15.63 -51.51 9.72
N SER A 87 -16.09 -51.33 8.48
CA SER A 87 -15.71 -50.19 7.63
C SER A 87 -16.17 -48.85 8.21
N GLY A 88 -17.39 -48.80 8.76
CA GLY A 88 -17.94 -47.61 9.42
C GLY A 88 -17.16 -47.24 10.68
N ALA A 89 -16.79 -48.24 11.50
CA ALA A 89 -15.93 -48.03 12.67
C ALA A 89 -14.53 -47.54 12.27
N LEU A 90 -13.94 -48.11 11.22
CA LEU A 90 -12.65 -47.69 10.69
C LEU A 90 -12.69 -46.26 10.14
N LEU A 91 -13.69 -45.92 9.32
CA LEU A 91 -13.88 -44.57 8.79
C LEU A 91 -14.10 -43.54 9.90
N THR A 92 -14.87 -43.90 10.94
CA THR A 92 -15.09 -43.05 12.12
C THR A 92 -13.79 -42.85 12.89
N ALA A 93 -13.00 -43.92 13.10
CA ALA A 93 -11.70 -43.83 13.76
C ALA A 93 -10.73 -42.93 12.98
N VAL A 94 -10.69 -43.06 11.64
CA VAL A 94 -9.90 -42.19 10.76
C VAL A 94 -10.38 -40.75 10.82
N ALA A 95 -11.69 -40.50 10.75
CA ALA A 95 -12.25 -39.16 10.85
C ALA A 95 -11.93 -38.50 12.20
N VAL A 96 -12.08 -39.23 13.30
CA VAL A 96 -11.71 -38.78 14.65
C VAL A 96 -10.21 -38.48 14.74
N ALA A 97 -9.35 -39.32 14.16
CA ALA A 97 -7.91 -39.06 14.10
C ALA A 97 -7.57 -37.79 13.31
N LEU A 98 -8.23 -37.55 12.17
CA LEU A 98 -8.07 -36.33 11.37
C LEU A 98 -8.58 -35.08 12.11
N ILE A 99 -9.71 -35.18 12.81
CA ILE A 99 -10.26 -34.08 13.64
C ILE A 99 -9.30 -33.77 14.79
N ARG A 100 -8.82 -34.79 15.52
CA ARG A 100 -7.83 -34.62 16.61
C ARG A 100 -6.57 -33.93 16.10
N LYS A 101 -6.07 -34.32 14.92
CA LYS A 101 -4.91 -33.68 14.27
C LYS A 101 -5.19 -32.23 13.91
N ARG A 102 -6.38 -31.91 13.35
CA ARG A 102 -6.77 -30.51 13.05
C ARG A 102 -6.91 -29.66 14.31
N VAL A 103 -7.54 -30.18 15.36
CA VAL A 103 -7.69 -29.48 16.65
C VAL A 103 -6.32 -29.21 17.29
N ALA A 104 -5.39 -30.18 17.24
CA ALA A 104 -4.02 -29.99 17.73
C ALA A 104 -3.29 -28.86 16.97
N MET A 105 -3.41 -28.84 15.63
CA MET A 105 -2.85 -27.76 14.80
C MET A 105 -3.45 -26.38 15.12
N TRP A 106 -4.76 -26.31 15.32
CA TRP A 106 -5.45 -25.07 15.69
C TRP A 106 -5.04 -24.56 17.08
N ARG A 107 -4.91 -25.48 18.06
CA ARG A 107 -4.41 -25.16 19.40
C ARG A 107 -2.99 -24.63 19.35
N LEU A 108 -2.12 -25.24 18.54
CA LEU A 108 -0.76 -24.74 18.31
C LEU A 108 -0.75 -23.33 17.72
N ALA A 109 -1.53 -23.08 16.65
CA ALA A 109 -1.59 -21.76 16.03
C ALA A 109 -2.10 -20.69 17.02
N ARG A 110 -3.15 -21.00 17.79
CA ARG A 110 -3.68 -20.10 18.82
C ARG A 110 -2.67 -19.84 19.94
N ALA A 111 -2.00 -20.88 20.44
CA ALA A 111 -0.98 -20.74 21.47
C ALA A 111 0.20 -19.89 20.99
N ALA A 112 0.65 -20.08 19.74
CA ALA A 112 1.70 -19.28 19.13
C ALA A 112 1.31 -17.79 19.05
N ILE A 113 0.11 -17.50 18.55
CA ILE A 113 -0.41 -16.12 18.50
C ILE A 113 -0.47 -15.52 19.91
N THR A 114 -0.97 -16.28 20.89
CA THR A 114 -1.10 -15.79 22.26
C THR A 114 0.27 -15.46 22.85
N ALA A 115 1.22 -16.38 22.76
CA ALA A 115 2.58 -16.18 23.27
C ALA A 115 3.29 -14.98 22.61
N CYS A 116 3.07 -14.75 21.32
CA CYS A 116 3.66 -13.64 20.59
C CYS A 116 3.00 -12.28 20.86
N VAL A 117 1.74 -12.24 21.31
CA VAL A 117 0.99 -10.99 21.50
C VAL A 117 1.02 -10.51 22.96
N THR A 118 1.08 -11.41 23.93
CA THR A 118 1.08 -11.03 25.35
C THR A 118 2.48 -10.66 25.80
N GLU A 119 2.71 -9.47 26.37
CA GLU A 119 4.01 -9.02 26.89
C GLU A 119 4.63 -9.97 27.93
N SER A 120 3.81 -10.69 28.70
CA SER A 120 4.26 -11.65 29.71
C SER A 120 4.18 -13.08 29.20
N THR A 121 5.08 -13.50 28.32
CA THR A 121 5.20 -14.95 28.04
C THR A 121 5.87 -15.62 29.23
N ASN A 122 5.10 -16.32 30.08
CA ASN A 122 5.66 -17.05 31.20
C ASN A 122 6.19 -18.44 30.75
N ALA A 123 7.05 -19.05 31.58
CA ALA A 123 7.63 -20.38 31.31
C ALA A 123 6.56 -21.46 31.09
N GLU A 124 5.39 -21.31 31.72
CA GLU A 124 4.24 -22.19 31.54
C GLU A 124 3.68 -22.13 30.11
N GLN A 125 3.46 -20.93 29.57
CA GLN A 125 2.99 -20.73 28.20
C GLN A 125 3.96 -21.29 27.17
N LEU A 126 5.27 -21.12 27.36
CA LEU A 126 6.30 -21.71 26.50
C LEU A 126 6.28 -23.24 26.54
N SER A 127 6.12 -23.82 27.73
CA SER A 127 5.98 -25.28 27.91
C SER A 127 4.72 -25.80 27.20
N GLN A 128 3.58 -25.10 27.33
CA GLN A 128 2.35 -25.43 26.62
C GLN A 128 2.52 -25.34 25.10
N LEU A 129 3.23 -24.32 24.60
CA LEU A 129 3.53 -24.13 23.19
C LEU A 129 4.41 -25.27 22.63
N ALA A 130 5.47 -25.63 23.34
CA ALA A 130 6.35 -26.74 22.97
C ALA A 130 5.63 -28.10 22.99
N LYS A 131 4.73 -28.32 23.97
CA LYS A 131 3.88 -29.52 24.01
C LYS A 131 2.90 -29.56 22.83
N ALA A 132 2.25 -28.44 22.52
CA ALA A 132 1.37 -28.33 21.36
C ALA A 132 2.14 -28.59 20.05
N ARG A 133 3.36 -28.04 19.92
CA ARG A 133 4.20 -28.19 18.74
C ARG A 133 4.60 -29.64 18.49
N ARG A 134 5.02 -30.37 19.53
CA ARG A 134 5.35 -31.80 19.46
C ARG A 134 4.16 -32.66 19.04
N SER A 135 2.97 -32.33 19.54
CA SER A 135 1.74 -33.09 19.20
C SER A 135 1.24 -32.87 17.76
N ALA A 136 1.60 -31.75 17.11
CA ALA A 136 1.08 -31.39 15.80
C ALA A 136 1.72 -32.16 14.62
N GLY A 137 2.90 -32.76 14.82
CA GLY A 137 3.64 -33.45 13.76
C GLY A 137 4.08 -32.52 12.62
N LYS A 138 3.95 -32.99 11.36
CA LYS A 138 4.24 -32.19 10.16
C LYS A 138 3.16 -31.10 10.00
N LEU A 139 3.58 -29.85 10.06
CA LEU A 139 2.71 -28.69 9.92
C LEU A 139 2.22 -28.55 8.47
N THR A 140 0.99 -28.07 8.32
CA THR A 140 0.50 -27.62 7.02
C THR A 140 1.09 -26.23 6.70
N GLN A 141 1.18 -25.89 5.42
CA GLN A 141 1.71 -24.60 4.98
C GLN A 141 0.95 -23.41 5.59
N SER A 142 -0.37 -23.52 5.76
CA SER A 142 -1.20 -22.47 6.37
C SER A 142 -0.88 -22.26 7.86
N VAL A 143 -0.67 -23.33 8.62
CA VAL A 143 -0.28 -23.24 10.03
C VAL A 143 1.12 -22.67 10.16
N GLN A 144 2.05 -23.10 9.31
CA GLN A 144 3.40 -22.54 9.26
C GLN A 144 3.38 -21.03 8.96
N ALA A 145 2.62 -20.59 7.96
CA ALA A 145 2.47 -19.17 7.63
C ALA A 145 1.89 -18.35 8.80
N THR A 146 0.98 -18.95 9.58
CA THR A 146 0.39 -18.30 10.78
C THR A 146 1.43 -18.16 11.89
N ILE A 147 2.23 -19.21 12.13
CA ILE A 147 3.32 -19.19 13.11
C ILE A 147 4.38 -18.16 12.72
N GLU A 148 4.79 -18.12 11.45
CA GLU A 148 5.73 -17.11 10.93
C GLU A 148 5.16 -15.68 11.05
N ALA A 149 3.84 -15.51 10.88
CA ALA A 149 3.20 -14.22 11.09
C ALA A 149 3.22 -13.80 12.57
N ALA A 150 2.94 -14.73 13.50
CA ALA A 150 3.02 -14.46 14.93
C ALA A 150 4.46 -14.12 15.37
N HIS A 151 5.45 -14.85 14.86
CA HIS A 151 6.87 -14.55 15.10
C HIS A 151 7.26 -13.15 14.61
N ARG A 152 6.80 -12.71 13.43
CA ARG A 152 7.01 -11.33 12.96
C ARG A 152 6.43 -10.28 13.90
N VAL A 153 5.24 -10.54 14.46
CA VAL A 153 4.61 -9.62 15.42
C VAL A 153 5.45 -9.52 16.69
N LEU A 154 5.94 -10.65 17.22
CA LEU A 154 6.82 -10.67 18.39
C LEU A 154 8.14 -9.92 18.15
N VAL A 155 8.80 -10.17 17.01
CA VAL A 155 10.03 -9.43 16.68
C VAL A 155 9.72 -7.94 16.56
N SER A 156 8.62 -7.56 15.90
CA SER A 156 8.23 -6.16 15.76
C SER A 156 7.98 -5.48 17.11
N SER A 157 7.39 -6.17 18.09
CA SER A 157 7.18 -5.59 19.43
C SER A 157 8.48 -5.42 20.21
N ILE A 158 9.46 -6.31 20.01
CA ILE A 158 10.77 -6.26 20.68
C ILE A 158 11.64 -5.11 20.15
N VAL A 159 11.42 -4.67 18.90
CA VAL A 159 12.25 -3.62 18.29
C VAL A 159 11.59 -2.24 18.27
N ASP A 160 10.34 -2.12 18.74
CA ASP A 160 9.52 -0.91 18.56
C ASP A 160 10.09 0.32 19.27
N ASP A 161 10.78 0.13 20.39
CA ASP A 161 11.41 1.20 21.17
C ASP A 161 12.87 1.51 20.77
N GLY A 162 13.43 0.74 19.83
CA GLY A 162 14.80 0.85 19.37
C GLY A 162 15.84 0.10 20.21
N VAL A 163 15.45 -0.57 21.30
CA VAL A 163 16.37 -1.22 22.24
C VAL A 163 15.98 -2.67 22.46
N VAL A 164 16.87 -3.60 22.09
CA VAL A 164 16.64 -5.03 22.35
C VAL A 164 17.35 -5.46 23.63
N GLU A 165 16.58 -5.65 24.71
CA GLU A 165 17.09 -6.09 26.01
C GLU A 165 17.51 -7.58 26.02
N ASP A 166 18.27 -8.00 27.03
CA ASP A 166 18.66 -9.41 27.19
C ASP A 166 17.45 -10.32 27.47
N ALA A 167 16.51 -9.86 28.30
CA ALA A 167 15.29 -10.60 28.63
C ALA A 167 14.40 -10.81 27.40
N GLU A 168 14.30 -9.80 26.52
CA GLU A 168 13.55 -9.89 25.28
C GLU A 168 14.20 -10.83 24.26
N LEU A 169 15.54 -10.77 24.15
CA LEU A 169 16.28 -11.66 23.28
C LEU A 169 16.18 -13.12 23.74
N GLU A 170 16.26 -13.36 25.05
CA GLU A 170 16.04 -14.67 25.64
C GLU A 170 14.61 -15.16 25.36
N ARG A 171 13.61 -14.31 25.57
CA ARG A 171 12.20 -14.63 25.28
C ARG A 171 11.97 -14.94 23.80
N LEU A 172 12.59 -14.18 22.90
CA LEU A 172 12.54 -14.44 21.46
C LEU A 172 13.12 -15.83 21.16
N GLN A 173 14.32 -16.12 21.67
CA GLN A 173 15.00 -17.39 21.45
C GLN A 173 14.18 -18.58 22.00
N GLN A 174 13.69 -18.48 23.24
CA GLN A 174 12.84 -19.51 23.85
C GLN A 174 11.57 -19.76 23.03
N THR A 175 10.95 -18.69 22.49
CA THR A 175 9.77 -18.80 21.64
C THR A 175 10.10 -19.46 20.30
N GLU A 176 11.20 -19.05 19.65
CA GLU A 176 11.66 -19.62 18.38
C GLU A 176 11.95 -21.13 18.50
N ASP A 177 12.53 -21.55 19.63
CA ASP A 177 12.87 -22.94 19.91
C ASP A 177 11.63 -23.77 20.28
N ALA A 178 10.70 -23.21 21.06
CA ALA A 178 9.41 -23.84 21.36
C ALA A 178 8.56 -24.09 20.09
N LEU A 179 8.64 -23.18 19.12
CA LEU A 179 7.97 -23.29 17.83
C LEU A 179 8.71 -24.18 16.82
N GLN A 180 9.98 -24.50 17.09
CA GLN A 180 10.88 -25.20 16.16
C GLN A 180 10.97 -24.49 14.81
N LEU A 181 11.17 -23.16 14.82
CA LEU A 181 11.31 -22.38 13.59
C LEU A 181 12.59 -22.78 12.84
N SER A 182 12.49 -22.86 11.51
CA SER A 182 13.67 -23.02 10.67
C SER A 182 14.56 -21.77 10.73
N ALA A 183 15.86 -21.92 10.49
CA ALA A 183 16.78 -20.79 10.46
C ALA A 183 16.33 -19.72 9.45
N THR A 184 15.78 -20.13 8.31
CA THR A 184 15.21 -19.21 7.32
C THR A 184 14.03 -18.41 7.87
N ALA A 185 13.12 -19.04 8.61
CA ALA A 185 11.98 -18.36 9.22
C ALA A 185 12.43 -17.38 10.34
N LYS A 186 13.37 -17.81 11.19
CA LYS A 186 13.99 -16.96 12.23
C LYS A 186 14.60 -15.70 11.59
N ASN A 187 15.46 -15.88 10.58
CA ASN A 187 16.11 -14.78 9.88
C ASN A 187 15.12 -13.85 9.17
N HIS A 188 14.08 -14.39 8.54
CA HIS A 188 13.06 -13.58 7.88
C HIS A 188 12.27 -12.73 8.88
N GLY A 189 11.88 -13.28 10.03
CA GLY A 189 11.21 -12.50 11.07
C GLY A 189 12.08 -11.37 11.61
N ARG A 190 13.35 -11.67 11.94
CA ARG A 190 14.33 -10.69 12.42
C ARG A 190 14.59 -9.57 11.41
N LEU A 191 14.77 -9.92 10.13
CA LEU A 191 14.93 -8.95 9.05
C LEU A 191 13.69 -8.06 8.86
N HIS A 192 12.48 -8.63 9.02
CA HIS A 192 11.26 -7.84 8.95
C HIS A 192 11.19 -6.81 10.07
N GLY A 193 11.50 -7.19 11.31
CA GLY A 193 11.54 -6.24 12.43
C GLY A 193 12.56 -5.11 12.21
N PHE A 194 13.79 -5.46 11.79
CA PHE A 194 14.79 -4.43 11.42
C PHE A 194 14.29 -3.50 10.32
N SER A 195 13.64 -4.05 9.28
CA SER A 195 13.09 -3.26 8.18
C SER A 195 12.01 -2.28 8.64
N ASP A 196 11.19 -2.65 9.62
CA ASP A 196 10.15 -1.76 10.16
C ASP A 196 10.78 -0.56 10.90
N VAL A 197 11.78 -0.79 11.75
CA VAL A 197 12.52 0.30 12.43
C VAL A 197 13.31 1.15 11.45
N TYR A 198 13.97 0.53 10.49
CA TYR A 198 14.67 1.22 9.41
C TYR A 198 13.73 2.16 8.64
N HIS A 199 12.54 1.70 8.27
CA HIS A 199 11.58 2.54 7.55
C HIS A 199 11.05 3.69 8.39
N ALA A 200 10.87 3.50 9.70
CA ALA A 200 10.50 4.58 10.60
C ALA A 200 11.62 5.64 10.70
N ALA A 201 12.86 5.19 10.86
CA ALA A 201 14.04 6.06 11.01
C ALA A 201 14.36 6.89 9.76
N ILE A 202 13.93 6.47 8.56
CA ILE A 202 14.17 7.23 7.31
C ILE A 202 12.93 7.97 6.80
N GLU A 203 11.81 7.94 7.54
CA GLU A 203 10.52 8.45 7.04
C GLU A 203 10.58 9.96 6.74
N ASP A 204 11.34 10.72 7.52
CA ASP A 204 11.54 12.15 7.35
C ASP A 204 12.74 12.51 6.43
N GLY A 205 13.50 11.51 5.98
CA GLY A 205 14.70 11.70 5.15
C GLY A 205 15.91 12.22 5.93
N GLU A 206 15.85 12.22 7.26
CA GLU A 206 16.97 12.51 8.14
C GLU A 206 17.35 11.26 8.94
N LEU A 207 18.53 11.23 9.54
CA LEU A 207 18.96 10.13 10.40
C LEU A 207 19.66 10.74 11.61
N THR A 208 18.97 10.71 12.74
CA THR A 208 19.53 11.19 14.01
C THR A 208 20.59 10.22 14.53
N GLU A 209 21.45 10.67 15.45
CA GLU A 209 22.44 9.81 16.11
C GLU A 209 21.76 8.67 16.87
N ARG A 210 20.68 8.98 17.61
CA ARG A 210 19.88 7.99 18.33
C ARG A 210 19.29 6.90 17.42
N GLU A 211 18.75 7.28 16.26
CA GLU A 211 18.20 6.30 15.31
C GLU A 211 19.30 5.43 14.70
N ASP A 212 20.46 6.00 14.37
CA ASP A 212 21.60 5.25 13.88
C ASP A 212 22.10 4.23 14.92
N GLU A 213 22.26 4.65 16.17
CA GLU A 213 22.61 3.77 17.29
C GLU A 213 21.58 2.66 17.48
N ALA A 214 20.28 2.98 17.43
CA ALA A 214 19.21 1.98 17.53
C ALA A 214 19.28 0.94 16.40
N LEU A 215 19.47 1.37 15.15
CA LEU A 215 19.60 0.46 14.01
C LEU A 215 20.83 -0.45 14.12
N GLN A 216 21.96 0.09 14.57
CA GLN A 216 23.17 -0.70 14.81
C GLN A 216 22.97 -1.70 15.96
N HIS A 217 22.35 -1.27 17.06
CA HIS A 217 22.04 -2.09 18.21
C HIS A 217 21.12 -3.25 17.83
N ILE A 218 19.97 -2.97 17.18
CA ILE A 218 19.02 -4.00 16.72
C ILE A 218 19.69 -4.99 15.77
N SER A 219 20.43 -4.49 14.77
CA SER A 219 21.12 -5.35 13.78
C SER A 219 22.10 -6.32 14.47
N LYS A 220 22.90 -5.80 15.42
CA LYS A 220 23.86 -6.58 16.20
C LYS A 220 23.17 -7.59 17.12
N ARG A 221 22.17 -7.14 17.90
CA ARG A 221 21.49 -7.95 18.92
C ARG A 221 20.65 -9.07 18.32
N LEU A 222 19.96 -8.82 17.21
CA LEU A 222 19.20 -9.84 16.48
C LEU A 222 20.10 -10.76 15.63
N GLY A 223 21.41 -10.48 15.53
CA GLY A 223 22.35 -11.28 14.75
C GLY A 223 22.08 -11.23 13.25
N ILE A 224 21.64 -10.07 12.74
CA ILE A 224 21.33 -9.88 11.33
C ILE A 224 22.64 -9.73 10.56
N SER A 225 22.84 -10.56 9.53
CA SER A 225 24.05 -10.47 8.72
C SER A 225 24.09 -9.15 7.95
N LYS A 226 25.25 -8.47 7.94
CA LYS A 226 25.46 -7.26 7.12
C LYS A 226 25.17 -7.48 5.64
N GLN A 227 25.33 -8.72 5.14
CA GLN A 227 25.03 -9.06 3.76
C GLN A 227 23.52 -9.01 3.46
N SER A 228 22.68 -9.40 4.43
CA SER A 228 21.22 -9.38 4.31
C SER A 228 20.62 -7.98 4.29
N ILE A 229 21.33 -7.00 4.86
CA ILE A 229 20.91 -5.59 4.95
C ILE A 229 21.87 -4.65 4.20
N ARG A 230 22.57 -5.15 3.18
CA ARG A 230 23.62 -4.39 2.49
C ARG A 230 23.08 -3.10 1.84
N ALA A 231 21.87 -3.17 1.28
CA ALA A 231 21.25 -2.02 0.61
C ALA A 231 20.86 -0.93 1.62
N GLU A 232 20.29 -1.34 2.75
CA GLU A 232 19.90 -0.48 3.86
C GLU A 232 21.12 0.18 4.50
N LEU A 233 22.20 -0.57 4.75
CA LEU A 233 23.45 -0.02 5.29
C LEU A 233 24.09 1.01 4.35
N ALA A 234 24.07 0.76 3.03
CA ALA A 234 24.57 1.74 2.06
C ALA A 234 23.77 3.05 2.09
N PHE A 235 22.45 2.95 2.29
CA PHE A 235 21.58 4.11 2.42
C PHE A 235 21.78 4.86 3.75
N ILE A 236 21.87 4.13 4.88
CA ILE A 236 22.21 4.69 6.19
C ILE A 236 23.51 5.47 6.12
N GLU A 237 24.55 4.91 5.49
CA GLU A 237 25.84 5.58 5.32
C GLU A 237 25.74 6.86 4.48
N GLN A 238 24.83 6.91 3.52
CA GLN A 238 24.54 8.13 2.78
C GLN A 238 23.88 9.19 3.68
N LEU A 239 22.94 8.79 4.54
CA LEU A 239 22.27 9.69 5.48
C LEU A 239 23.23 10.20 6.58
N ARG A 240 24.15 9.37 7.07
CA ARG A 240 25.23 9.78 7.98
C ARG A 240 26.07 10.89 7.36
N ARG A 241 26.56 10.67 6.15
CA ARG A 241 27.33 11.69 5.41
C ARG A 241 26.52 12.96 5.15
N ALA A 242 25.20 12.85 4.95
CA ALA A 242 24.33 14.01 4.83
C ALA A 242 24.19 14.77 6.16
N ARG A 243 24.11 14.07 7.30
CA ARG A 243 24.15 14.67 8.64
C ARG A 243 25.48 15.40 8.88
N ASP A 244 26.61 14.74 8.61
CA ASP A 244 27.94 15.31 8.78
C ASP A 244 28.10 16.62 7.98
N VAL A 245 27.53 16.68 6.77
CA VAL A 245 27.54 17.91 5.95
C VAL A 245 26.64 19.01 6.52
N ARG A 246 25.51 18.67 7.17
CA ARG A 246 24.62 19.66 7.80
C ARG A 246 25.25 20.28 9.05
N GLU A 247 25.90 19.46 9.85
CA GLU A 247 26.46 19.84 11.16
C GLU A 247 27.89 20.40 11.04
N GLY A 248 28.67 19.88 10.10
CA GLY A 248 30.07 20.23 9.91
C GLY A 248 30.33 21.54 9.15
N ASP A 249 31.63 21.84 9.04
CA ASP A 249 32.14 22.92 8.22
C ASP A 249 32.25 22.50 6.75
N LEU A 250 31.83 23.40 5.85
CA LEU A 250 31.96 23.17 4.43
C LEU A 250 33.39 23.45 3.96
N VAL A 251 34.09 22.40 3.56
CA VAL A 251 35.45 22.50 3.00
C VAL A 251 35.38 22.97 1.56
N ALA A 252 36.10 24.05 1.23
CA ALA A 252 36.18 24.53 -0.14
C ALA A 252 36.97 23.55 -1.02
N CYS A 253 36.51 23.35 -2.25
CA CYS A 253 37.21 22.55 -3.26
C CYS A 253 37.68 23.42 -4.43
N GLU A 254 38.82 23.04 -5.02
CA GLU A 254 39.33 23.67 -6.24
C GLU A 254 38.50 23.24 -7.44
N VAL A 255 38.19 24.19 -8.32
CA VAL A 255 37.38 23.96 -9.52
C VAL A 255 37.91 24.75 -10.70
N ASP A 256 37.88 24.12 -11.89
CA ASP A 256 38.32 24.77 -13.15
C ASP A 256 37.32 25.81 -13.67
N ALA A 257 36.12 25.87 -13.08
CA ALA A 257 35.06 26.77 -13.50
C ALA A 257 35.31 28.19 -12.96
N LYS A 258 35.14 29.20 -13.83
CA LYS A 258 35.22 30.62 -13.43
C LYS A 258 34.10 30.97 -12.45
N LEU A 259 34.44 31.12 -11.16
CA LEU A 259 33.53 31.56 -10.11
C LEU A 259 33.48 33.09 -10.00
N GLN A 260 32.40 33.61 -9.40
CA GLN A 260 32.33 35.05 -9.08
C GLN A 260 33.34 35.42 -7.98
N ARG A 261 33.72 36.70 -7.89
CA ARG A 261 34.60 37.19 -6.82
C ARG A 261 33.98 36.90 -5.44
N GLY A 262 34.72 36.13 -4.62
CA GLY A 262 34.28 35.70 -3.27
C GLY A 262 33.31 34.50 -3.26
N GLU A 263 33.02 33.91 -4.42
CA GLU A 263 32.29 32.64 -4.51
C GLU A 263 33.25 31.48 -4.31
N GLN A 264 32.88 30.52 -3.45
CA GLN A 264 33.67 29.32 -3.14
C GLN A 264 32.84 28.09 -3.50
N ALA A 265 33.44 27.12 -4.18
CA ALA A 265 32.84 25.83 -4.44
C ALA A 265 33.09 24.89 -3.26
N TYR A 266 32.09 24.09 -2.90
CA TYR A 266 32.19 23.10 -1.81
C TYR A 266 32.20 21.67 -2.33
N ARG A 267 31.52 21.42 -3.46
CA ARG A 267 31.49 20.09 -4.07
C ARG A 267 31.16 20.17 -5.55
N VAL A 268 31.73 19.23 -6.30
CA VAL A 268 31.39 18.96 -7.70
C VAL A 268 31.11 17.46 -7.83
N VAL A 269 29.97 17.09 -8.40
CA VAL A 269 29.58 15.70 -8.63
C VAL A 269 29.15 15.50 -10.08
N ALA A 270 29.36 14.30 -10.63
CA ALA A 270 28.74 13.92 -11.89
C ALA A 270 27.21 13.94 -11.74
N ALA A 271 26.51 14.45 -12.75
CA ALA A 271 25.07 14.58 -12.70
C ALA A 271 24.45 14.61 -14.10
N SER A 272 23.22 14.13 -14.22
CA SER A 272 22.39 14.34 -15.41
C SER A 272 21.24 15.29 -15.08
N GLU A 273 20.86 16.19 -15.99
CA GLU A 273 19.71 17.10 -15.80
C GLU A 273 18.62 16.84 -16.85
N GLU A 274 17.35 16.89 -16.43
CA GLU A 274 16.22 16.81 -17.36
C GLU A 274 16.11 18.08 -18.22
N GLN A 275 16.07 17.90 -19.54
CA GLN A 275 15.85 18.97 -20.51
C GLN A 275 14.36 19.23 -20.76
N ARG A 276 14.07 20.46 -21.17
CA ARG A 276 12.74 20.88 -21.61
C ARG A 276 12.39 20.13 -22.91
N GLY A 277 11.66 19.03 -22.80
CA GLY A 277 11.39 18.12 -23.92
C GLY A 277 11.53 16.63 -23.60
N GLY A 278 11.98 16.28 -22.38
CA GLY A 278 12.02 14.88 -21.92
C GLY A 278 13.32 14.12 -22.21
N GLY A 279 14.39 14.82 -22.56
CA GLY A 279 15.75 14.26 -22.63
C GLY A 279 16.53 14.46 -21.32
N ARG A 280 17.65 13.74 -21.16
CA ARG A 280 18.64 14.01 -20.11
C ARG A 280 19.92 14.53 -20.77
N ARG A 281 20.54 15.53 -20.14
CA ARG A 281 21.90 15.95 -20.49
C ARG A 281 22.86 15.60 -19.38
N GLU A 282 24.00 15.03 -19.74
CA GLU A 282 25.08 14.71 -18.81
C GLU A 282 25.94 15.95 -18.52
N GLY A 283 26.48 16.02 -17.31
CA GLY A 283 27.30 17.14 -16.87
C GLY A 283 27.84 16.95 -15.45
N ARG A 284 28.21 18.06 -14.82
CA ARG A 284 28.64 18.12 -13.43
C ARG A 284 27.79 19.11 -12.66
N LEU A 285 27.27 18.72 -11.51
CA LEU A 285 26.54 19.59 -10.60
C LEU A 285 27.49 20.07 -9.51
N MET A 286 27.62 21.39 -9.39
CA MET A 286 28.50 22.08 -8.47
C MET A 286 27.69 22.91 -7.49
N VAL A 287 28.05 22.86 -6.21
CA VAL A 287 27.39 23.59 -5.13
C VAL A 287 28.39 24.59 -4.57
N THR A 288 28.02 25.88 -4.57
CA THR A 288 28.87 26.97 -4.08
C THR A 288 28.28 27.62 -2.83
N ASN A 289 28.91 28.64 -2.27
CA ASN A 289 28.31 29.45 -1.20
C ASN A 289 27.18 30.40 -1.66
N ARG A 290 26.86 30.45 -2.96
CA ARG A 290 25.83 31.35 -3.51
C ARG A 290 24.74 30.66 -4.32
N ARG A 291 25.07 29.56 -5.01
CA ARG A 291 24.18 28.94 -6.01
C ARG A 291 24.57 27.51 -6.35
N MET A 292 23.65 26.81 -6.98
CA MET A 292 23.93 25.57 -7.70
C MET A 292 24.31 25.89 -9.15
N LEU A 293 25.30 25.19 -9.69
CA LEU A 293 25.82 25.34 -11.05
C LEU A 293 25.83 23.96 -11.72
N PHE A 294 25.08 23.79 -12.79
CA PHE A 294 25.15 22.60 -13.63
C PHE A 294 25.99 22.91 -14.88
N LEU A 295 27.12 22.21 -15.00
CA LEU A 295 28.15 22.36 -16.01
C LEU A 295 27.99 21.25 -17.06
N SER A 296 27.47 21.59 -18.23
CA SER A 296 27.40 20.68 -19.40
C SER A 296 27.97 21.38 -20.64
N ASP A 297 27.39 21.13 -21.82
CA ASP A 297 27.48 21.96 -23.04
C ASP A 297 27.10 23.44 -22.84
N GLY A 298 26.51 23.78 -21.69
CA GLY A 298 26.28 25.15 -21.26
C GLY A 298 26.29 25.26 -19.74
N LEU A 299 26.18 26.49 -19.25
CA LEU A 299 26.10 26.76 -17.81
C LEU A 299 24.65 26.97 -17.40
N THR A 300 24.18 26.23 -16.42
CA THR A 300 22.90 26.50 -15.76
C THR A 300 23.13 26.87 -14.31
N THR A 301 22.59 28.02 -13.92
CA THR A 301 22.72 28.56 -12.56
C THR A 301 21.37 28.57 -11.87
N VAL A 302 21.34 28.16 -10.59
CA VAL A 302 20.18 28.29 -9.71
C VAL A 302 20.62 28.97 -8.40
N PRO A 303 20.39 30.29 -8.25
CA PRO A 303 20.67 31.00 -6.99
C PRO A 303 19.86 30.42 -5.83
N TYR A 304 20.44 30.35 -4.63
CA TYR A 304 19.73 29.83 -3.46
C TYR A 304 18.47 30.63 -3.12
N ALA A 305 18.50 31.95 -3.29
CA ALA A 305 17.33 32.82 -3.11
C ALA A 305 16.16 32.51 -4.08
N LYS A 306 16.40 31.71 -5.12
CA LYS A 306 15.37 31.25 -6.06
C LYS A 306 14.94 29.80 -5.81
N ILE A 307 15.56 29.07 -4.89
CA ILE A 307 15.14 27.72 -4.54
C ILE A 307 14.02 27.83 -3.49
N LEU A 308 12.83 27.37 -3.86
CA LEU A 308 11.68 27.33 -2.96
C LEU A 308 11.66 26.07 -2.10
N ASP A 309 12.11 24.96 -2.68
CA ASP A 309 12.09 23.65 -2.05
C ASP A 309 13.07 22.69 -2.75
N ILE A 310 13.57 21.72 -2.01
CA ILE A 310 14.43 20.65 -2.52
C ILE A 310 13.91 19.34 -1.94
N SER A 311 13.68 18.36 -2.81
CA SER A 311 13.23 17.03 -2.42
C SER A 311 14.04 15.95 -3.12
N VAL A 312 14.19 14.80 -2.48
CA VAL A 312 14.94 13.65 -3.02
C VAL A 312 13.99 12.48 -3.26
N LEU A 313 14.17 11.79 -4.38
CA LEU A 313 13.57 10.48 -4.64
C LEU A 313 14.68 9.40 -4.58
N PRO A 314 14.82 8.69 -3.44
CA PRO A 314 15.95 7.78 -3.19
C PRO A 314 16.11 6.70 -4.24
N ALA A 315 15.00 6.08 -4.65
CA ALA A 315 14.99 4.93 -5.55
C ALA A 315 15.54 5.24 -6.94
N GLU A 316 15.51 6.51 -7.35
CA GLU A 316 15.97 6.95 -8.67
C GLU A 316 17.29 7.72 -8.60
N GLY A 317 17.82 8.02 -7.41
CA GLY A 317 18.95 8.94 -7.26
C GLY A 317 18.59 10.37 -7.70
N GLU A 318 17.31 10.75 -7.66
CA GLU A 318 16.83 12.00 -8.23
C GLU A 318 16.74 13.10 -7.17
N LEU A 319 17.36 14.24 -7.45
CA LEU A 319 17.24 15.50 -6.72
C LEU A 319 16.31 16.45 -7.49
N ILE A 320 15.20 16.83 -6.87
CA ILE A 320 14.19 17.72 -7.44
C ILE A 320 14.33 19.09 -6.78
N VAL A 321 14.63 20.11 -7.57
CA VAL A 321 14.80 21.49 -7.12
C VAL A 321 13.65 22.34 -7.65
N ILE A 322 12.80 22.85 -6.75
CA ILE A 322 11.70 23.74 -7.09
C ILE A 322 12.23 25.16 -7.12
N VAL A 323 12.15 25.81 -8.29
CA VAL A 323 12.71 27.14 -8.52
C VAL A 323 11.60 28.17 -8.71
N ASP A 324 11.70 29.30 -8.02
CA ASP A 324 10.79 30.44 -8.15
C ASP A 324 10.70 30.92 -9.60
N GLY A 325 9.48 31.28 -10.02
CA GLY A 325 9.17 31.68 -11.39
C GLY A 325 9.13 30.54 -12.43
N ARG A 326 9.40 29.29 -12.04
CA ARG A 326 9.32 28.14 -12.97
C ARG A 326 8.08 27.28 -12.75
N LYS A 327 7.40 26.92 -13.84
CA LYS A 327 6.26 25.99 -13.83
C LYS A 327 6.66 24.53 -13.57
N THR A 328 7.87 24.17 -13.97
CA THR A 328 8.40 22.80 -13.84
C THR A 328 9.65 22.81 -12.96
N PRO A 329 9.77 21.89 -11.99
CA PRO A 329 10.97 21.77 -11.19
C PRO A 329 12.17 21.37 -12.07
N ARG A 330 13.38 21.64 -11.60
CA ARG A 330 14.58 21.04 -12.17
C ARG A 330 14.81 19.69 -11.50
N ARG A 331 15.28 18.73 -12.28
CA ARG A 331 15.50 17.35 -11.86
C ARG A 331 16.91 16.96 -12.23
N TYR A 332 17.66 16.51 -11.24
CA TYR A 332 19.04 16.09 -11.36
C TYR A 332 19.15 14.63 -10.92
N TRP A 333 19.90 13.80 -11.65
CA TRP A 333 20.26 12.45 -11.23
C TRP A 333 21.71 12.47 -10.77
N VAL A 334 21.93 12.09 -9.52
CA VAL A 334 23.24 12.09 -8.85
C VAL A 334 23.38 10.82 -8.00
N ASP A 335 24.62 10.39 -7.76
CA ASP A 335 24.86 9.18 -6.95
C ASP A 335 24.47 9.38 -5.48
N GLU A 336 24.64 10.60 -4.95
CA GLU A 336 24.43 10.91 -3.53
C GLU A 336 23.44 12.07 -3.30
N PRO A 337 22.15 11.93 -3.67
CA PRO A 337 21.20 13.04 -3.64
C PRO A 337 20.96 13.61 -2.24
N PHE A 338 20.96 12.80 -1.18
CA PHE A 338 20.79 13.28 0.19
C PHE A 338 21.95 14.14 0.67
N VAL A 339 23.19 13.74 0.37
CA VAL A 339 24.38 14.52 0.73
C VAL A 339 24.39 15.83 -0.04
N LEU A 340 23.97 15.82 -1.29
CA LEU A 340 23.87 17.03 -2.10
C LEU A 340 22.76 17.97 -1.63
N MET A 341 21.60 17.44 -1.23
CA MET A 341 20.52 18.21 -0.62
C MET A 341 21.00 18.89 0.67
N ALA A 342 21.62 18.13 1.57
CA ALA A 342 22.22 18.64 2.81
C ALA A 342 23.24 19.75 2.53
N LEU A 343 24.12 19.56 1.54
CA LEU A 343 25.12 20.54 1.15
C LEU A 343 24.48 21.85 0.65
N VAL A 344 23.45 21.75 -0.18
CA VAL A 344 22.74 22.93 -0.71
C VAL A 344 22.03 23.67 0.43
N GLN A 345 21.34 22.96 1.33
CA GLN A 345 20.67 23.56 2.48
C GLN A 345 21.68 24.28 3.40
N ARG A 346 22.81 23.63 3.70
CA ARG A 346 23.87 24.22 4.52
C ARG A 346 24.48 25.45 3.84
N ALA A 347 24.86 25.35 2.57
CA ALA A 347 25.42 26.47 1.82
C ALA A 347 24.45 27.66 1.70
N ALA A 348 23.15 27.39 1.49
CA ALA A 348 22.12 28.41 1.50
C ALA A 348 22.01 29.12 2.86
N SER A 349 22.07 28.37 3.97
CA SER A 349 22.04 28.95 5.32
C SER A 349 23.25 29.84 5.63
N MET A 350 24.43 29.52 5.09
CA MET A 350 25.65 30.33 5.24
C MET A 350 25.60 31.61 4.39
N GLY A 351 25.03 31.53 3.18
CA GLY A 351 24.89 32.68 2.29
C GLY A 351 24.01 33.79 2.88
N VAL A 352 22.90 33.42 3.53
CA VAL A 352 21.98 34.36 4.18
C VAL A 352 22.65 35.17 5.30
N ARG A 353 23.56 34.56 6.07
CA ARG A 353 24.24 35.27 7.18
C ARG A 353 25.17 36.39 6.68
N ARG A 354 25.90 36.17 5.59
CA ARG A 354 26.85 37.16 5.06
C ARG A 354 26.19 38.40 4.45
N GLU A 355 25.02 38.26 3.84
CA GLU A 355 24.29 39.41 3.29
C GLU A 355 23.73 40.31 4.40
N GLY A 356 23.32 39.73 5.53
CA GLY A 356 22.93 40.50 6.72
C GLY A 356 24.08 41.28 7.36
N GLU A 357 25.27 40.68 7.44
CA GLU A 357 26.46 41.32 8.03
C GLU A 357 27.05 42.44 7.14
N LEU A 358 27.01 42.27 5.81
CA LEU A 358 27.48 43.29 4.86
C LEU A 358 26.44 44.38 4.59
N GLY A 359 25.16 44.10 4.88
CA GLY A 359 24.03 45.00 4.68
C GLY A 359 23.65 45.85 5.89
N ALA A 360 24.36 45.73 7.03
CA ALA A 360 24.18 46.66 8.13
C ALA A 360 24.43 48.08 7.60
N PRO A 361 23.43 48.99 7.61
CA PRO A 361 23.61 50.33 7.12
C PRO A 361 24.76 50.95 7.91
N LYS A 362 25.79 51.44 7.20
CA LYS A 362 26.81 52.30 7.82
C LYS A 362 26.08 53.41 8.54
N SER A 363 25.98 53.30 9.87
CA SER A 363 25.52 54.39 10.70
C SER A 363 26.45 55.56 10.40
N SER A 364 25.88 56.63 9.85
CA SER A 364 26.58 57.91 9.76
C SER A 364 27.11 58.28 11.14
N PRO A 365 28.31 58.89 11.23
CA PRO A 365 28.86 59.32 12.50
C PRO A 365 28.04 60.53 12.97
N ALA A 366 27.08 60.29 13.87
CA ALA A 366 26.43 61.34 14.62
C ALA A 366 27.21 61.59 15.91
N SER A 367 27.58 62.85 16.05
CA SER A 367 28.14 63.57 17.18
C SER A 367 27.65 63.12 18.57
N GLY A 368 28.53 63.29 19.55
CA GLY A 368 28.36 62.78 20.90
C GLY A 368 27.25 63.41 21.73
N SER A 369 26.91 62.69 22.79
CA SER A 369 26.31 63.22 24.01
C SER A 369 26.46 62.17 25.10
N ALA A 370 26.87 62.63 26.27
CA ALA A 370 27.16 61.86 27.48
C ALA A 370 25.90 61.34 28.20
N GLY A 371 26.12 60.43 29.16
CA GLY A 371 25.15 59.87 30.10
C GLY A 371 24.81 58.42 29.73
N GLY A 372 25.20 57.37 30.45
CA GLY A 372 25.29 57.22 31.89
C GLY A 372 24.02 56.51 32.38
N GLU A 373 24.06 55.18 32.54
CA GLU A 373 23.47 54.46 33.68
C GLU A 373 23.66 52.94 33.53
N GLN A 374 24.24 52.36 34.59
CA GLN A 374 24.24 50.94 34.92
C GLN A 374 22.83 50.51 35.33
N LEU A 375 22.45 49.26 35.04
CA LEU A 375 21.63 48.35 35.85
C LEU A 375 21.59 47.01 35.07
N ALA A 376 22.43 46.04 35.44
CA ALA A 376 22.17 44.99 36.42
C ALA A 376 21.26 43.89 35.86
N GLY A 377 21.77 42.65 35.92
CA GLY A 377 21.17 41.50 35.27
C GLY A 377 19.93 40.94 35.96
N ALA A 378 19.24 40.07 35.25
CA ALA A 378 18.39 39.05 35.86
C ALA A 378 18.38 37.80 34.96
N SER A 379 19.15 36.82 35.39
CA SER A 379 19.06 35.42 34.99
C SER A 379 17.80 34.82 35.63
N LEU A 380 17.02 34.07 34.87
CA LEU A 380 16.01 33.16 35.42
C LEU A 380 16.13 31.80 34.74
N HIS A 381 16.78 30.89 35.47
CA HIS A 381 16.66 29.46 35.34
C HIS A 381 15.66 28.94 36.38
N SER A 382 15.05 27.80 36.04
CA SER A 382 14.40 26.83 36.93
C SER A 382 12.93 27.07 37.28
N MET A 383 12.08 26.11 36.90
CA MET A 383 11.62 25.00 37.74
C MET A 383 10.21 24.57 37.31
N ASN A 384 10.07 23.29 36.94
CA ASN A 384 8.93 22.48 37.34
C ASN A 384 9.30 21.00 37.19
N SER A 385 9.94 20.50 38.25
CA SER A 385 10.03 19.09 38.58
C SER A 385 8.93 18.82 39.61
N VAL A 386 7.97 17.95 39.29
CA VAL A 386 7.11 17.32 40.31
C VAL A 386 7.30 15.82 40.15
N VAL A 387 7.85 15.23 41.21
CA VAL A 387 8.09 13.80 41.37
C VAL A 387 7.39 13.37 42.68
N LEU A 388 6.81 12.18 42.62
CA LEU A 388 6.29 11.31 43.69
C LEU A 388 4.99 11.69 44.39
N MET A 389 4.00 10.78 44.31
CA MET A 389 3.77 9.81 45.39
C MET A 389 2.97 8.60 44.87
N ALA A 390 3.44 7.42 45.25
CA ALA A 390 2.79 6.13 45.10
C ALA A 390 1.92 5.82 46.34
N GLY A 391 0.96 4.90 46.16
CA GLY A 391 0.06 4.35 47.17
C GLY A 391 -1.39 4.44 46.68
N GLY A 392 -2.19 3.39 46.55
CA GLY A 392 -2.20 2.09 47.18
C GLY A 392 -3.60 1.86 47.75
N GLY A 393 -4.39 0.97 47.13
CA GLY A 393 -5.48 0.24 47.79
C GLY A 393 -6.85 0.91 47.95
N GLY A 394 -7.84 0.34 47.26
CA GLY A 394 -9.00 -0.26 47.93
C GLY A 394 -10.14 0.63 48.44
N ALA A 395 -11.30 0.51 47.78
CA ALA A 395 -12.65 0.55 48.35
C ALA A 395 -13.11 1.82 49.08
N LEU A 396 -13.93 2.64 48.40
CA LEU A 396 -15.07 3.33 49.02
C LEU A 396 -16.04 3.80 47.93
N LEU A 397 -16.97 2.90 47.60
CA LEU A 397 -18.05 3.10 46.63
C LEU A 397 -19.37 3.02 47.40
N ALA A 398 -19.60 3.96 48.32
CA ALA A 398 -20.89 4.25 48.94
C ALA A 398 -20.72 5.41 49.93
N LEU A 399 -21.44 6.52 49.67
CA LEU A 399 -21.71 7.72 50.48
C LEU A 399 -21.25 9.01 49.79
N GLY A 400 -21.99 9.40 48.75
CA GLY A 400 -21.85 10.68 48.06
C GLY A 400 -23.17 11.20 47.50
N ILE A 401 -24.30 10.78 48.09
CA ILE A 401 -25.64 11.23 47.74
C ILE A 401 -26.38 11.50 49.05
N TYR A 402 -26.14 12.63 49.73
CA TYR A 402 -27.11 13.19 50.70
C TYR A 402 -26.85 14.62 51.22
N MET A 403 -25.99 15.44 50.60
CA MET A 403 -25.71 16.80 51.10
C MET A 403 -25.60 17.83 49.95
N LEU A 404 -26.74 18.14 49.31
CA LEU A 404 -26.93 19.37 48.53
C LEU A 404 -28.43 19.50 48.17
N ALA A 405 -29.26 19.63 49.20
CA ALA A 405 -30.57 20.27 49.07
C ALA A 405 -30.46 21.62 49.78
N HIS A 406 -31.05 22.66 49.19
CA HIS A 406 -31.16 24.06 49.66
C HIS A 406 -30.21 25.09 49.02
N THR A 407 -30.14 25.12 47.70
CA THR A 407 -30.06 26.40 46.96
C THR A 407 -31.22 26.46 45.96
N GLY A 408 -32.16 27.37 46.24
CA GLY A 408 -33.34 27.62 45.40
C GLY A 408 -32.97 28.32 44.09
N LEU A 409 -32.48 27.54 43.12
CA LEU A 409 -32.44 27.97 41.73
C LEU A 409 -33.57 27.24 40.99
N ALA A 410 -34.49 28.03 40.44
CA ALA A 410 -35.60 27.55 39.63
C ALA A 410 -35.07 26.62 38.50
N PRO A 411 -35.71 25.47 38.25
CA PRO A 411 -35.32 24.62 37.14
C PRO A 411 -35.59 25.36 35.83
N SER A 412 -34.53 25.89 35.21
CA SER A 412 -34.60 26.30 33.81
C SER A 412 -35.03 25.07 33.02
N SER A 413 -36.20 25.17 32.39
CA SER A 413 -36.78 24.14 31.52
C SER A 413 -35.68 23.48 30.68
N PRO A 414 -35.52 22.15 30.70
CA PRO A 414 -34.47 21.48 29.94
C PRO A 414 -34.64 21.87 28.48
N ALA A 415 -33.67 22.64 27.96
CA ALA A 415 -33.64 22.99 26.56
C ALA A 415 -33.73 21.69 25.76
N LYS A 416 -34.82 21.54 24.99
CA LYS A 416 -35.05 20.41 24.08
C LYS A 416 -33.73 20.11 23.37
N PRO A 417 -33.08 18.95 23.58
CA PRO A 417 -31.78 18.67 22.97
C PRO A 417 -31.95 18.87 21.48
N ALA A 418 -31.24 19.85 20.93
CA ALA A 418 -31.31 20.19 19.52
C ALA A 418 -31.06 18.89 18.75
N ALA A 419 -32.12 18.38 18.12
CA ALA A 419 -32.07 17.12 17.38
C ALA A 419 -30.85 17.18 16.47
N SER A 420 -29.95 16.20 16.60
CA SER A 420 -28.65 16.15 15.93
C SER A 420 -28.81 16.60 14.48
N ALA A 421 -28.29 17.80 14.16
CA ALA A 421 -28.49 18.46 12.88
C ALA A 421 -27.83 17.71 11.69
N LEU A 422 -27.12 16.62 11.98
CA LEU A 422 -26.48 15.76 10.99
C LEU A 422 -27.48 14.71 10.49
N GLY A 423 -27.61 14.59 9.17
CA GLY A 423 -28.47 13.59 8.54
C GLY A 423 -28.01 12.14 8.74
N ASP A 424 -28.65 11.23 8.01
CA ASP A 424 -28.31 9.79 8.02
C ASP A 424 -26.91 9.51 7.47
N VAL A 425 -26.37 8.33 7.78
CA VAL A 425 -25.09 7.90 7.22
C VAL A 425 -25.26 7.61 5.72
N MET A 426 -24.46 8.26 4.90
CA MET A 426 -24.53 8.19 3.44
C MET A 426 -23.14 8.19 2.81
N ASN A 427 -23.04 7.80 1.53
CA ASN A 427 -21.79 7.94 0.77
C ASN A 427 -21.58 9.40 0.39
N LEU A 428 -20.68 10.07 1.11
CA LEU A 428 -20.35 11.48 0.95
C LEU A 428 -19.80 11.80 -0.43
N LEU A 429 -19.15 10.84 -1.12
CA LEU A 429 -18.64 11.06 -2.48
C LEU A 429 -19.75 11.22 -3.53
N ARG A 430 -20.97 10.71 -3.26
CA ARG A 430 -22.09 10.74 -4.21
C ARG A 430 -23.24 11.65 -3.77
N ARG A 431 -23.34 11.94 -2.47
CA ARG A 431 -24.43 12.74 -1.87
C ARG A 431 -24.02 14.15 -1.47
N THR A 432 -22.80 14.59 -1.81
CA THR A 432 -22.30 15.94 -1.51
C THR A 432 -21.48 16.50 -2.69
N ARG A 433 -21.11 17.79 -2.62
CA ARG A 433 -20.13 18.39 -3.54
C ARG A 433 -18.71 17.90 -3.21
N ALA A 434 -18.47 16.62 -3.49
CA ALA A 434 -17.20 15.95 -3.25
C ALA A 434 -16.32 15.93 -4.51
N ALA A 435 -15.07 15.55 -4.32
CA ALA A 435 -14.13 15.39 -5.42
C ALA A 435 -13.11 14.27 -5.13
N VAL A 436 -12.61 13.62 -6.17
CA VAL A 436 -11.68 12.48 -6.11
C VAL A 436 -10.55 12.68 -7.12
N TRP A 437 -9.32 12.49 -6.65
CA TRP A 437 -8.11 12.53 -7.47
C TRP A 437 -7.30 11.27 -7.27
N VAL A 438 -6.56 10.92 -8.30
CA VAL A 438 -5.59 9.83 -8.23
C VAL A 438 -4.24 10.31 -8.72
N SER A 439 -3.20 9.62 -8.28
CA SER A 439 -1.82 9.89 -8.66
C SER A 439 -1.61 9.86 -10.18
N SER A 440 -2.18 8.86 -10.84
CA SER A 440 -2.06 8.64 -12.28
C SER A 440 -3.19 7.75 -12.79
N LYS A 441 -3.21 7.49 -14.10
CA LYS A 441 -4.06 6.45 -14.69
C LYS A 441 -3.36 5.82 -15.88
N VAL A 442 -3.68 4.57 -16.19
CA VAL A 442 -3.37 3.99 -17.51
C VAL A 442 -4.11 4.77 -18.62
N GLY A 443 -3.53 4.83 -19.82
CA GLY A 443 -4.05 5.65 -20.92
C GLY A 443 -5.44 5.24 -21.44
N GLU A 444 -5.85 4.00 -21.18
CA GLU A 444 -7.13 3.47 -21.65
C GLU A 444 -8.32 4.07 -20.88
N ARG A 445 -9.33 4.56 -21.62
CA ARG A 445 -10.53 5.19 -21.06
C ARG A 445 -11.34 4.26 -20.14
N ALA A 446 -11.24 2.95 -20.35
CA ALA A 446 -11.95 1.94 -19.57
C ALA A 446 -11.56 1.93 -18.08
N TYR A 447 -10.36 2.42 -17.73
CA TYR A 447 -9.78 2.33 -16.38
C TYR A 447 -9.58 3.70 -15.71
N GLY A 448 -10.43 4.67 -16.04
CA GLY A 448 -10.36 6.03 -15.52
C GLY A 448 -10.80 6.18 -14.06
N VAL A 449 -10.50 7.34 -13.47
CA VAL A 449 -10.81 7.70 -12.06
C VAL A 449 -12.27 7.49 -11.69
N GLY A 450 -13.18 7.78 -12.63
CA GLY A 450 -14.63 7.63 -12.38
C GLY A 450 -15.06 6.21 -12.05
N LYS A 451 -14.22 5.21 -12.37
CA LYS A 451 -14.46 3.82 -11.99
C LYS A 451 -14.36 3.56 -10.50
N LEU A 452 -13.66 4.42 -9.75
CA LEU A 452 -13.59 4.31 -8.29
C LEU A 452 -14.91 4.58 -7.58
N VAL A 453 -15.87 5.24 -8.24
CA VAL A 453 -17.05 5.82 -7.59
C VAL A 453 -18.34 5.58 -8.39
N ASP A 454 -18.32 4.65 -9.35
CA ASP A 454 -19.47 4.36 -10.20
C ASP A 454 -20.40 3.29 -9.60
N GLY A 455 -20.09 2.77 -8.40
CA GLY A 455 -20.89 1.77 -7.70
C GLY A 455 -20.79 0.37 -8.32
N LYS A 456 -19.84 0.12 -9.22
CA LYS A 456 -19.69 -1.14 -9.95
C LYS A 456 -18.34 -1.76 -9.66
N LEU A 457 -18.35 -2.78 -8.79
CA LEU A 457 -17.16 -3.58 -8.46
C LEU A 457 -16.50 -4.22 -9.70
N SER A 458 -17.23 -4.43 -10.80
CA SER A 458 -16.70 -4.97 -12.05
C SER A 458 -15.93 -3.97 -12.90
N THR A 459 -15.77 -2.72 -12.45
CA THR A 459 -14.91 -1.72 -13.09
C THR A 459 -13.80 -1.33 -12.12
N ALA A 460 -12.72 -0.70 -12.60
CA ALA A 460 -11.64 -0.27 -11.72
C ALA A 460 -10.87 0.93 -12.28
N TRP A 461 -10.30 1.70 -11.36
CA TRP A 461 -9.17 2.55 -11.67
C TRP A 461 -7.88 1.73 -11.67
N ASN A 462 -7.06 1.93 -12.69
CA ASN A 462 -5.71 1.38 -12.77
C ASN A 462 -4.70 2.52 -12.79
N ALA A 463 -3.72 2.48 -11.87
CA ALA A 463 -2.59 3.38 -11.86
C ALA A 463 -1.73 3.23 -13.13
N LYS A 464 -0.87 4.20 -13.41
CA LYS A 464 0.12 4.11 -14.48
C LYS A 464 1.03 2.90 -14.25
N ARG A 465 1.38 2.21 -15.33
CA ARG A 465 2.34 1.09 -15.29
C ARG A 465 3.65 1.52 -14.62
N GLY A 466 4.13 0.70 -13.68
CA GLY A 466 5.28 0.93 -12.81
C GLY A 466 4.90 1.47 -11.43
N GLU A 467 3.71 2.06 -11.29
CA GLU A 467 3.30 2.78 -10.09
C GLU A 467 2.59 1.86 -9.10
N LEU A 468 3.38 1.03 -8.42
CA LEU A 468 2.86 0.07 -7.45
C LEU A 468 2.63 0.72 -6.07
N THR A 469 3.70 1.13 -5.38
CA THR A 469 3.63 1.74 -4.05
C THR A 469 3.67 3.27 -4.07
N ALA A 470 3.84 3.87 -5.25
CA ALA A 470 3.71 5.32 -5.42
C ALA A 470 2.25 5.76 -5.67
N GLY A 471 1.35 4.79 -5.91
CA GLY A 471 -0.06 5.04 -6.20
C GLY A 471 -0.79 5.65 -5.01
N TRP A 472 -1.64 6.63 -5.26
CA TRP A 472 -2.49 7.22 -4.22
C TRP A 472 -3.85 7.66 -4.74
N ILE A 473 -4.83 7.70 -3.84
CA ILE A 473 -6.19 8.21 -4.07
C ILE A 473 -6.45 9.33 -3.06
N ALA A 474 -6.80 10.52 -3.50
CA ALA A 474 -7.20 11.62 -2.64
C ALA A 474 -8.68 11.95 -2.83
N PHE A 475 -9.34 12.38 -1.78
CA PHE A 475 -10.72 12.83 -1.86
C PHE A 475 -10.98 14.05 -0.97
N ASP A 476 -11.95 14.84 -1.41
CA ASP A 476 -12.49 15.98 -0.68
C ASP A 476 -13.95 15.74 -0.37
N VAL A 477 -14.32 15.95 0.89
CA VAL A 477 -15.72 16.04 1.33
C VAL A 477 -15.93 17.38 2.06
N PRO A 478 -17.17 17.87 2.21
CA PRO A 478 -17.44 19.11 2.93
C PRO A 478 -16.82 19.12 4.32
N THR A 479 -16.22 20.23 4.74
CA THR A 479 -15.52 20.34 6.04
C THR A 479 -16.46 20.15 7.24
N LYS A 480 -17.74 20.49 7.06
CA LYS A 480 -18.82 20.25 8.04
C LYS A 480 -19.28 18.79 8.12
N ALA A 481 -18.81 17.91 7.24
CA ALA A 481 -19.13 16.49 7.30
C ALA A 481 -18.43 15.79 8.48
N ARG A 482 -18.94 14.61 8.84
CA ARG A 482 -18.33 13.66 9.77
C ARG A 482 -18.21 12.31 9.08
N ILE A 483 -16.98 11.90 8.77
CA ILE A 483 -16.66 10.63 8.14
C ILE A 483 -16.68 9.55 9.21
N THR A 484 -17.50 8.53 9.03
CA THR A 484 -17.62 7.40 9.97
C THR A 484 -16.92 6.15 9.47
N SER A 485 -16.78 5.98 8.15
CA SER A 485 -16.08 4.84 7.57
C SER A 485 -15.55 5.19 6.17
N ILE A 486 -14.37 4.68 5.83
CA ILE A 486 -13.86 4.66 4.46
C ILE A 486 -13.83 3.19 4.05
N ARG A 487 -14.31 2.86 2.85
CA ARG A 487 -14.29 1.49 2.32
C ARG A 487 -13.66 1.46 0.96
N MET A 488 -12.85 0.44 0.68
CA MET A 488 -12.29 0.24 -0.66
C MET A 488 -12.09 -1.23 -0.98
N THR A 489 -12.07 -1.58 -2.26
CA THR A 489 -11.64 -2.92 -2.71
C THR A 489 -10.12 -3.00 -2.82
N ALA A 490 -9.55 -4.17 -2.53
CA ALA A 490 -8.11 -4.41 -2.61
C ALA A 490 -7.58 -4.82 -4.01
N GLY A 491 -8.36 -4.64 -5.09
CA GLY A 491 -7.98 -5.09 -6.44
C GLY A 491 -9.02 -4.82 -7.52
N PHE A 492 -8.84 -5.42 -8.70
CA PHE A 492 -9.79 -5.38 -9.82
C PHE A 492 -10.72 -6.61 -9.82
N THR A 493 -11.97 -6.50 -9.37
CA THR A 493 -12.79 -7.70 -9.09
C THR A 493 -13.38 -8.39 -10.33
N ALA A 494 -13.26 -7.77 -11.51
CA ALA A 494 -13.89 -8.23 -12.73
C ALA A 494 -13.35 -9.58 -13.23
N VAL A 495 -14.25 -10.34 -13.86
CA VAL A 495 -13.92 -11.54 -14.64
C VAL A 495 -14.37 -11.28 -16.08
N THR A 496 -13.43 -11.38 -17.03
CA THR A 496 -13.68 -11.09 -18.45
C THR A 496 -13.44 -12.31 -19.31
N LYS A 497 -14.08 -12.40 -20.49
CA LYS A 497 -13.86 -13.51 -21.43
C LYS A 497 -12.42 -13.53 -21.96
N GLN A 498 -11.87 -12.37 -22.30
CA GLN A 498 -10.54 -12.24 -22.92
C GLN A 498 -9.40 -12.46 -21.93
N HIS A 499 -9.54 -11.90 -20.72
CA HIS A 499 -8.47 -11.87 -19.73
C HIS A 499 -8.77 -12.70 -18.50
N GLY A 500 -9.89 -13.43 -18.42
CA GLY A 500 -10.26 -14.23 -17.25
C GLY A 500 -10.42 -13.37 -15.99
N ASP A 501 -10.05 -13.94 -14.85
CA ASP A 501 -10.12 -13.28 -13.54
C ASP A 501 -9.06 -12.17 -13.39
N LEU A 502 -9.48 -10.92 -13.49
CA LEU A 502 -8.58 -9.77 -13.37
C LEU A 502 -8.09 -9.54 -11.93
N PHE A 503 -8.80 -10.10 -10.94
CA PHE A 503 -8.45 -9.93 -9.52
C PHE A 503 -7.15 -10.65 -9.18
N THR A 504 -7.03 -11.91 -9.59
CA THR A 504 -5.82 -12.71 -9.36
C THR A 504 -4.71 -12.42 -10.36
N LYS A 505 -5.01 -11.73 -11.48
CA LYS A 505 -4.02 -11.38 -12.51
C LYS A 505 -3.30 -10.07 -12.24
N ASN A 506 -3.97 -9.06 -11.69
CA ASN A 506 -3.38 -7.77 -11.34
C ASN A 506 -2.74 -7.75 -9.95
N TYR A 507 -1.97 -6.69 -9.66
CA TYR A 507 -1.51 -6.44 -8.31
C TYR A 507 -2.69 -6.03 -7.42
N ARG A 508 -2.63 -6.47 -6.17
CA ARG A 508 -3.66 -6.24 -5.16
C ARG A 508 -3.07 -5.47 -3.99
N VAL A 509 -3.81 -4.51 -3.47
CA VAL A 509 -3.35 -3.67 -2.35
C VAL A 509 -3.42 -4.48 -1.06
N THR A 510 -2.33 -4.50 -0.29
CA THR A 510 -2.27 -5.19 1.01
C THR A 510 -2.10 -4.25 2.19
N LYS A 511 -1.57 -3.04 1.97
CA LYS A 511 -1.45 -2.01 3.00
C LYS A 511 -1.66 -0.63 2.40
N VAL A 512 -2.39 0.21 3.10
CA VAL A 512 -2.59 1.63 2.76
C VAL A 512 -2.39 2.52 3.99
N SER A 513 -1.99 3.77 3.77
CA SER A 513 -1.92 4.79 4.81
C SER A 513 -2.89 5.92 4.51
N LEU A 514 -3.66 6.34 5.52
CA LEU A 514 -4.58 7.48 5.44
C LEU A 514 -3.89 8.73 5.98
N TRP A 515 -3.95 9.81 5.21
CA TRP A 515 -3.33 11.09 5.48
C TRP A 515 -4.39 12.21 5.48
N LYS A 516 -4.20 13.22 6.32
CA LYS A 516 -4.99 14.46 6.34
C LYS A 516 -4.02 15.65 6.46
N ASN A 517 -4.08 16.58 5.51
CA ASN A 517 -3.22 17.78 5.50
C ASN A 517 -1.72 17.45 5.73
N ALA A 518 -1.18 16.50 4.95
CA ALA A 518 0.20 15.99 5.08
C ALA A 518 0.55 15.27 6.39
N LYS A 519 -0.35 15.19 7.38
CA LYS A 519 -0.19 14.35 8.56
C LYS A 519 -0.72 12.94 8.30
N ARG A 520 0.12 11.91 8.50
CA ARG A 520 -0.32 10.51 8.51
C ARG A 520 -1.22 10.29 9.72
N LEU A 521 -2.42 9.78 9.48
CA LEU A 521 -3.38 9.47 10.55
C LEU A 521 -3.20 8.04 11.05
N ARG A 522 -3.20 7.07 10.14
CA ARG A 522 -3.14 5.63 10.45
C ARG A 522 -2.84 4.81 9.20
N SER A 523 -2.22 3.65 9.38
CA SER A 523 -2.06 2.62 8.35
C SER A 523 -3.04 1.46 8.53
N TYR A 524 -3.45 0.86 7.43
CA TYR A 524 -4.47 -0.19 7.38
C TYR A 524 -3.98 -1.36 6.53
N SER A 525 -4.16 -2.56 7.06
CA SER A 525 -3.96 -3.80 6.32
C SER A 525 -5.25 -4.19 5.61
N LEU A 526 -5.15 -4.58 4.34
CA LEU A 526 -6.25 -5.09 3.53
C LEU A 526 -6.00 -6.57 3.22
N ASP A 527 -7.05 -7.38 3.23
CA ASP A 527 -6.99 -8.77 2.79
C ASP A 527 -7.01 -8.83 1.25
N PRO A 528 -5.90 -9.21 0.58
CA PRO A 528 -5.85 -9.28 -0.87
C PRO A 528 -6.66 -10.45 -1.45
N ASN A 529 -7.24 -11.32 -0.63
CA ASN A 529 -8.11 -12.40 -1.09
C ASN A 529 -9.60 -12.03 -1.01
N ASN A 530 -9.94 -10.95 -0.31
CA ASN A 530 -11.31 -10.47 -0.19
C ASN A 530 -11.66 -9.49 -1.33
N ARG A 531 -12.58 -9.91 -2.20
CA ARG A 531 -13.07 -9.13 -3.35
C ARG A 531 -14.09 -8.06 -2.97
N ARG A 532 -14.62 -8.06 -1.74
CA ARG A 532 -15.65 -7.12 -1.30
C ARG A 532 -15.02 -5.79 -0.87
N LEU A 533 -15.86 -4.79 -0.67
CA LEU A 533 -15.47 -3.54 0.01
C LEU A 533 -14.98 -3.86 1.42
N GLN A 534 -13.77 -3.39 1.74
CA GLN A 534 -13.14 -3.55 3.04
C GLN A 534 -13.11 -2.21 3.75
N ALA A 535 -13.56 -2.18 5.01
CA ALA A 535 -13.59 -0.97 5.81
C ALA A 535 -12.21 -0.66 6.40
N LEU A 536 -11.81 0.60 6.32
CA LEU A 536 -10.70 1.16 7.09
C LEU A 536 -11.26 1.63 8.43
N ASP A 537 -10.87 0.98 9.53
CA ASP A 537 -11.38 1.29 10.86
C ASP A 537 -10.78 2.59 11.43
N LEU A 538 -11.56 3.66 11.31
CA LEU A 538 -11.14 5.00 11.74
C LEU A 538 -11.05 5.14 13.27
N GLY A 539 -11.62 4.20 14.05
CA GLY A 539 -11.76 4.26 15.50
C GLY A 539 -12.77 5.29 15.97
N ALA A 540 -12.54 6.57 15.65
CA ALA A 540 -13.46 7.67 15.89
C ALA A 540 -13.87 8.33 14.57
N SER A 541 -15.04 8.99 14.55
CA SER A 541 -15.48 9.74 13.37
C SER A 541 -14.49 10.87 13.07
N LEU A 542 -14.09 11.01 11.82
CA LEU A 542 -13.16 12.06 11.39
C LEU A 542 -13.93 13.28 10.89
N ALA A 543 -13.45 14.49 11.17
CA ALA A 543 -13.99 15.70 10.57
C ALA A 543 -13.79 15.68 9.04
N GLY A 544 -14.72 16.23 8.26
CA GLY A 544 -14.56 16.34 6.81
C GLY A 544 -13.36 17.18 6.37
N GLY A 545 -13.21 17.34 5.06
CA GLY A 545 -12.06 18.02 4.44
C GLY A 545 -11.32 17.10 3.46
N THR A 546 -10.01 17.31 3.35
CA THR A 546 -9.14 16.61 2.39
C THR A 546 -8.45 15.42 3.03
N TYR A 547 -8.50 14.29 2.33
CA TYR A 547 -7.82 13.06 2.71
C TYR A 547 -7.04 12.49 1.53
N ARG A 548 -5.98 11.73 1.86
CA ARG A 548 -5.23 10.92 0.90
C ARG A 548 -5.02 9.51 1.44
N ILE A 549 -5.30 8.52 0.61
CA ILE A 549 -5.00 7.11 0.79
C ILE A 549 -3.77 6.81 -0.07
N SER A 550 -2.63 6.54 0.57
CA SER A 550 -1.40 6.11 -0.10
C SER A 550 -1.32 4.59 -0.11
N VAL A 551 -0.87 4.00 -1.21
CA VAL A 551 -0.68 2.55 -1.34
C VAL A 551 0.71 2.19 -0.84
N ASP A 552 0.81 1.56 0.32
CA ASP A 552 2.12 1.30 0.94
C ASP A 552 2.69 -0.06 0.51
N ARG A 553 1.81 -1.06 0.33
CA ARG A 553 2.23 -2.43 -0.02
C ARG A 553 1.22 -3.10 -0.93
N VAL A 554 1.73 -3.96 -1.82
CA VAL A 554 0.94 -4.71 -2.79
C VAL A 554 1.36 -6.19 -2.82
N LEU A 555 0.42 -7.06 -3.19
CA LEU A 555 0.63 -8.45 -3.55
C LEU A 555 0.63 -8.58 -5.07
N ALA A 556 1.67 -9.21 -5.63
CA ALA A 556 1.75 -9.45 -7.06
C ALA A 556 0.63 -10.37 -7.56
N GLY A 557 0.11 -10.06 -8.76
CA GLY A 557 -0.80 -10.93 -9.49
C GLY A 557 -0.07 -11.99 -10.31
N SER A 558 -0.83 -12.93 -10.87
CA SER A 558 -0.31 -13.98 -11.75
C SER A 558 0.24 -13.45 -13.09
N LYS A 559 -0.14 -12.24 -13.53
CA LYS A 559 0.43 -11.58 -14.71
C LYS A 559 1.54 -10.62 -14.30
N ARG A 560 2.76 -11.14 -14.11
CA ARG A 560 3.95 -10.38 -13.65
C ARG A 560 4.27 -9.11 -14.47
N LYS A 561 3.90 -9.06 -15.76
CA LYS A 561 4.11 -7.89 -16.62
C LYS A 561 3.15 -6.72 -16.34
N TRP A 562 2.03 -6.98 -15.67
CA TRP A 562 1.02 -5.98 -15.34
C TRP A 562 1.42 -5.28 -14.05
N ARG A 563 2.30 -4.30 -14.14
CA ARG A 563 2.84 -3.58 -12.98
C ARG A 563 1.99 -2.35 -12.64
N GLU A 564 0.72 -2.53 -12.40
CA GLU A 564 -0.20 -1.45 -12.04
C GLU A 564 -1.06 -1.85 -10.85
N VAL A 565 -1.35 -0.89 -9.97
CA VAL A 565 -2.31 -1.07 -8.89
C VAL A 565 -3.71 -0.82 -9.42
N CYS A 566 -4.64 -1.66 -8.98
CA CYS A 566 -6.05 -1.56 -9.33
C CYS A 566 -6.91 -1.43 -8.08
N VAL A 567 -7.89 -0.54 -8.11
CA VAL A 567 -8.94 -0.43 -7.10
C VAL A 567 -10.28 -0.31 -7.82
N SER A 568 -11.20 -1.22 -7.51
CA SER A 568 -12.51 -1.28 -8.16
C SER A 568 -13.48 -0.23 -7.64
N GLU A 569 -13.49 0.02 -6.33
CA GLU A 569 -14.46 0.94 -5.72
C GLU A 569 -13.88 1.60 -4.45
N LEU A 570 -14.31 2.83 -4.19
CA LEU A 570 -14.05 3.64 -3.01
C LEU A 570 -15.37 4.25 -2.51
N GLU A 571 -15.69 4.04 -1.24
CA GLU A 571 -16.77 4.72 -0.53
C GLU A 571 -16.24 5.52 0.65
N VAL A 572 -16.78 6.72 0.85
CA VAL A 572 -16.54 7.51 2.06
C VAL A 572 -17.89 7.74 2.73
N LEU A 573 -18.16 6.98 3.78
CA LEU A 573 -19.42 7.02 4.50
C LEU A 573 -19.34 8.02 5.65
N GLY A 574 -20.42 8.77 5.83
CA GLY A 574 -20.50 9.73 6.91
C GLY A 574 -21.82 10.48 6.95
N ARG A 575 -21.88 11.49 7.82
CA ARG A 575 -23.04 12.37 7.97
C ARG A 575 -22.66 13.80 7.59
N VAL A 576 -23.63 14.55 7.12
CA VAL A 576 -23.45 15.96 6.73
C VAL A 576 -24.71 16.75 7.10
N PRO A 577 -24.62 18.07 7.38
CA PRO A 577 -25.80 18.91 7.50
C PRO A 577 -26.70 18.83 6.25
N ARG A 578 -28.03 18.85 6.44
CA ARG A 578 -29.00 18.62 5.36
C ARG A 578 -28.84 19.61 4.20
N GLU A 579 -28.44 20.85 4.48
CA GLU A 579 -28.22 21.91 3.48
C GLU A 579 -27.03 21.65 2.53
N LEU A 580 -26.13 20.73 2.90
CA LEU A 580 -25.00 20.31 2.08
C LEU A 580 -25.24 18.98 1.35
N MET A 581 -26.38 18.33 1.62
CA MET A 581 -26.77 17.10 0.95
C MET A 581 -27.33 17.41 -0.44
N LEU A 582 -26.86 16.71 -1.45
CA LEU A 582 -27.42 16.77 -2.80
C LEU A 582 -28.72 15.96 -2.85
N ALA A 583 -29.70 16.44 -3.60
CA ALA A 583 -31.00 15.78 -3.76
C ALA A 583 -30.85 14.39 -4.42
N ALA A 584 -29.98 14.29 -5.42
CA ALA A 584 -29.71 13.07 -6.18
C ALA A 584 -28.23 12.67 -6.13
N ASP A 585 -27.98 11.40 -6.41
CA ASP A 585 -26.63 10.87 -6.53
C ASP A 585 -25.90 11.55 -7.69
N THR A 586 -24.89 12.35 -7.36
CA THR A 586 -24.10 13.11 -8.32
C THR A 586 -22.66 12.59 -8.30
N PRO A 587 -22.05 12.26 -9.44
CA PRO A 587 -20.64 11.89 -9.47
C PRO A 587 -19.75 13.01 -8.89
N PRO A 588 -18.73 12.69 -8.09
CA PRO A 588 -17.81 13.70 -7.57
C PRO A 588 -17.00 14.31 -8.73
N ALA A 589 -16.42 15.49 -8.52
CA ALA A 589 -15.45 16.03 -9.46
C ALA A 589 -14.22 15.09 -9.52
N LEU A 590 -13.70 14.81 -10.72
CA LEU A 590 -12.64 13.81 -10.92
C LEU A 590 -11.36 14.47 -11.44
N GLY A 591 -10.18 14.01 -10.99
CA GLY A 591 -8.90 14.49 -11.52
C GLY A 591 -7.76 13.48 -11.44
N VAL A 592 -6.67 13.76 -12.16
CA VAL A 592 -5.45 12.93 -12.22
C VAL A 592 -4.24 13.81 -11.97
N GLY A 593 -3.26 13.31 -11.20
CA GLY A 593 -2.02 14.02 -10.90
C GLY A 593 -2.19 15.02 -9.78
N ARG A 594 -1.55 16.18 -9.87
CA ARG A 594 -1.56 17.17 -8.79
C ARG A 594 -2.98 17.69 -8.57
N ARG A 595 -3.49 17.56 -7.34
CA ARG A 595 -4.73 18.20 -6.95
C ARG A 595 -4.57 19.72 -7.13
N PRO A 596 -5.48 20.40 -7.84
CA PRO A 596 -5.46 21.85 -7.90
C PRO A 596 -5.62 22.40 -6.48
N ALA A 597 -4.84 23.42 -6.12
CA ALA A 597 -5.07 24.13 -4.86
C ALA A 597 -6.54 24.57 -4.83
N ARG A 598 -7.25 24.26 -3.74
CA ARG A 598 -8.66 24.62 -3.62
C ARG A 598 -8.73 26.14 -3.81
N PRO A 599 -9.60 26.67 -4.70
CA PRO A 599 -9.84 28.11 -4.73
C PRO A 599 -10.25 28.52 -3.32
N LYS A 600 -9.55 29.53 -2.78
CA LYS A 600 -9.79 30.06 -1.44
C LYS A 600 -11.22 30.57 -1.33
#